data_AF-A0AA38G0Q1-F1
#
_entry.id   AF-A0AA38G0Q1-F1
#
_cell.length_a   1.000
_cell.length_b   1.000
_cell.length_c   1.000
_cell.angle_alpha   90.00
_cell.angle_beta   90.00
_cell.angle_gamma   90.00
#
_symmetry.space_group_name_H-M   'P 1'
#
loop_
_entity.id
_entity.type
_entity.pdbx_description
1 polymer ?
#
loop_
_entity_poly.entity_id
_entity_poly.type
_entity_poly.pdbx_seq_one_letter_code
_entity_poly.pdbx_strand_id
1 'polypeptide(L)'
;KSNPLTEALEAMKDQFIQSFPGLYGSDDRVQACMSELGVPLTKELVFHQAYVDSSVIMGQTSTFQNDVKKYGKIEYMKGLPENNFFPNLSSVCQADIIFFCLPNNPTGSTATRKQMEQLVSFAKDNGSIIVYDCA
;
A
#
# COMPACT_ATOMS: atom_id res chain seq x y z
N LYS A 1 -0.21 -15.20 -15.72
CA LYS A 1 0.30 -16.05 -14.62
C LYS A 1 -0.10 -15.38 -13.32
N SER A 2 -0.74 -16.10 -12.42
CA SER A 2 -1.09 -15.61 -11.08
C SER A 2 0.20 -15.47 -10.25
N ASN A 3 0.33 -14.42 -9.44
CA ASN A 3 1.48 -14.24 -8.53
C ASN A 3 1.24 -15.14 -7.30
N PRO A 4 2.22 -15.93 -6.82
CA PRO A 4 2.12 -16.72 -5.59
C PRO A 4 1.56 -15.96 -4.38
N LEU A 5 1.85 -14.66 -4.28
CA LEU A 5 1.29 -13.78 -3.27
C LEU A 5 -0.23 -13.59 -3.41
N THR A 6 -0.72 -13.43 -4.64
CA THR A 6 -2.16 -13.29 -4.92
C THR A 6 -2.92 -14.55 -4.52
N GLU A 7 -2.36 -15.73 -4.79
CA GLU A 7 -2.95 -17.02 -4.40
C GLU A 7 -2.97 -17.18 -2.88
N ALA A 8 -1.90 -16.78 -2.19
CA ALA A 8 -1.84 -16.81 -0.73
C ALA A 8 -2.86 -15.85 -0.10
N LEU A 9 -3.00 -14.64 -0.64
CA LEU A 9 -4.00 -13.66 -0.16
C LEU A 9 -5.43 -14.19 -0.34
N GLU A 10 -5.73 -14.73 -1.52
CA GLU A 10 -7.06 -15.23 -1.85
C GLU A 10 -7.48 -16.39 -0.93
N ALA A 11 -6.56 -17.31 -0.65
CA ALA A 11 -6.82 -18.46 0.22
C ALA A 11 -7.14 -18.08 1.67
N MET A 12 -6.67 -16.92 2.15
CA MET A 12 -6.78 -16.53 3.56
C MET A 12 -7.78 -15.39 3.82
N LYS A 13 -8.24 -14.71 2.76
CA LYS A 13 -9.08 -13.49 2.84
C LYS A 13 -10.29 -13.64 3.76
N ASP A 14 -11.03 -14.74 3.61
CA ASP A 14 -12.28 -14.95 4.35
C ASP A 14 -12.04 -15.31 5.82
N GLN A 15 -10.95 -16.02 6.11
CA GLN A 15 -10.58 -16.40 7.47
C GLN A 15 -10.13 -15.17 8.28
N PHE A 16 -9.41 -14.25 7.65
CA PHE A 16 -8.89 -13.08 8.35
C PHE A 16 -9.92 -12.02 8.71
N ILE A 17 -11.00 -11.87 7.95
CA ILE A 17 -12.13 -11.00 8.33
C ILE A 17 -12.68 -11.40 9.70
N GLN A 18 -12.58 -12.69 10.05
CA GLN A 18 -13.02 -13.24 11.32
C GLN A 18 -11.94 -13.21 12.41
N SER A 19 -10.66 -13.29 12.04
CA SER A 19 -9.53 -13.32 12.99
C SER A 19 -9.27 -11.98 13.71
N PHE A 20 -9.66 -10.84 13.11
CA PHE A 20 -9.44 -9.50 13.68
C PHE A 20 -10.73 -8.72 13.98
N PRO A 21 -11.62 -9.23 14.87
CA PRO A 21 -12.91 -8.60 15.13
C PRO A 21 -12.78 -7.23 15.82
N GLY A 22 -11.66 -6.98 16.50
CA GLY A 22 -11.38 -5.72 17.21
C GLY A 22 -10.86 -4.58 16.33
N LEU A 23 -10.48 -4.84 15.07
CA LEU A 23 -10.08 -3.80 14.13
C LEU A 23 -11.33 -3.21 13.47
N TYR A 24 -11.51 -1.90 13.61
CA TYR A 24 -12.74 -1.20 13.20
C TYR A 24 -12.70 -0.69 11.75
N GLY A 25 -11.57 -0.82 11.04
CA GLY A 25 -11.41 -0.43 9.63
C GLY A 25 -11.08 -1.61 8.72
N SER A 26 -11.58 -1.59 7.47
CA SER A 26 -11.20 -2.53 6.41
C SER A 26 -9.69 -2.52 6.17
N ASP A 27 -9.11 -1.34 6.28
CA ASP A 27 -7.72 -1.03 6.00
C ASP A 27 -6.77 -1.70 7.00
N ASP A 28 -7.07 -1.54 8.29
CA ASP A 28 -6.34 -2.17 9.38
C ASP A 28 -6.42 -3.71 9.29
N ARG A 29 -7.60 -4.23 8.92
CA ARG A 29 -7.80 -5.67 8.74
C ARG A 29 -6.98 -6.20 7.57
N VAL A 30 -7.12 -5.59 6.39
CA VAL A 30 -6.40 -5.96 5.17
C VAL A 30 -4.89 -5.86 5.40
N GLN A 31 -4.43 -4.85 6.13
CA GLN A 31 -3.02 -4.73 6.48
C GLN A 31 -2.56 -5.83 7.45
N ALA A 32 -3.30 -6.11 8.52
CA ALA A 32 -2.96 -7.19 9.46
C ALA A 32 -2.84 -8.54 8.75
N CYS A 33 -3.72 -8.82 7.78
CA CYS A 33 -3.64 -10.00 6.91
C CYS A 33 -2.31 -10.06 6.16
N MET A 34 -1.95 -8.96 5.49
CA MET A 34 -0.75 -8.89 4.66
C MET A 34 0.53 -8.95 5.48
N SER A 35 0.46 -8.46 6.72
CA SER A 35 1.54 -8.58 7.68
C SER A 35 1.76 -10.01 8.18
N GLU A 36 0.70 -10.78 8.48
CA GLU A 36 0.84 -12.20 8.83
C GLU A 36 1.44 -13.04 7.70
N LEU A 37 1.23 -12.63 6.44
CA LEU A 37 1.82 -13.27 5.26
C LEU A 37 3.31 -12.95 5.04
N GLY A 38 3.91 -12.03 5.81
CA GLY A 38 5.33 -11.70 5.72
C GLY A 38 5.74 -10.92 4.47
N VAL A 39 4.82 -10.16 3.88
CA VAL A 39 4.96 -9.56 2.54
C VAL A 39 5.48 -8.12 2.62
N PRO A 40 6.53 -7.74 1.88
CA PRO A 40 7.02 -6.35 1.80
C PRO A 40 5.98 -5.37 1.22
N LEU A 41 5.89 -4.15 1.76
CA LEU A 41 4.88 -3.15 1.40
C LEU A 41 5.51 -1.90 0.74
N THR A 42 4.97 -1.46 -0.41
CA THR A 42 5.10 -0.07 -0.92
C THR A 42 3.97 0.80 -0.38
N LYS A 43 4.27 2.07 -0.11
CA LYS A 43 3.29 3.07 0.36
C LYS A 43 3.40 4.38 -0.41
N GLU A 44 2.28 5.08 -0.61
CA GLU A 44 2.30 6.47 -1.08
C GLU A 44 2.73 7.42 0.05
N LEU A 45 3.62 8.37 -0.27
CA LEU A 45 4.00 9.45 0.64
C LEU A 45 2.80 10.40 0.73
N VAL A 46 2.43 10.75 1.98
CA VAL A 46 1.23 11.52 2.34
C VAL A 46 -0.08 10.70 2.35
N PHE A 47 -0.04 9.40 2.60
CA PHE A 47 -1.24 8.60 2.88
C PHE A 47 -1.34 8.14 4.35
N HIS A 48 -2.56 8.10 4.88
CA HIS A 48 -2.96 7.90 6.30
C HIS A 48 -1.93 7.16 7.18
N GLN A 49 -1.61 7.73 8.34
CA GLN A 49 -0.56 7.25 9.26
C GLN A 49 -0.77 5.79 9.72
N ALA A 50 -2.01 5.32 9.77
CA ALA A 50 -2.38 3.96 10.19
C ALA A 50 -1.57 2.88 9.46
N TYR A 51 -1.36 3.01 8.15
CA TYR A 51 -0.60 2.00 7.42
C TYR A 51 0.90 1.99 7.72
N VAL A 52 1.48 3.11 8.14
CA VAL A 52 2.88 3.08 8.60
C VAL A 52 2.94 2.41 9.96
N ASP A 53 2.10 2.87 10.89
CA ASP A 53 2.12 2.42 12.28
C ASP A 53 1.85 0.92 12.39
N SER A 54 0.87 0.41 11.66
CA SER A 54 0.57 -1.02 11.60
C SER A 54 1.70 -1.85 10.98
N SER A 55 2.41 -1.34 9.95
CA SER A 55 3.57 -2.04 9.35
C SER A 55 4.75 -2.12 10.33
N VAL A 56 4.93 -1.06 11.13
CA VAL A 56 5.95 -0.98 12.17
C VAL A 56 5.63 -1.93 13.32
N ILE A 57 4.38 -1.92 13.80
CA ILE A 57 3.88 -2.81 14.87
C ILE A 57 4.05 -4.28 14.46
N MET A 58 3.77 -4.61 13.20
CA MET A 58 3.88 -5.97 12.68
C MET A 58 5.32 -6.37 12.29
N GLY A 59 6.32 -5.51 12.54
CA GLY A 59 7.74 -5.84 12.34
C GLY A 59 8.18 -5.90 10.87
N GLN A 60 7.41 -5.32 9.94
CA GLN A 60 7.72 -5.33 8.52
C GLN A 60 8.70 -4.24 8.11
N THR A 61 8.95 -3.27 8.99
CA THR A 61 9.87 -2.16 8.75
C THR A 61 11.21 -2.34 9.45
N SER A 62 12.24 -1.65 8.96
CA SER A 62 13.42 -1.40 9.79
C SER A 62 13.14 -0.31 10.82
N THR A 63 14.18 0.07 11.59
CA THR A 63 14.15 1.24 12.48
C THR A 63 13.81 2.52 11.73
N PHE A 64 13.21 3.46 12.46
CA PHE A 64 12.92 4.81 11.98
C PHE A 64 14.22 5.57 11.70
N GLN A 65 14.34 6.09 10.47
CA GLN A 65 15.48 6.89 10.02
C GLN A 65 15.16 8.37 10.24
N ASN A 66 15.84 8.97 11.21
CA ASN A 66 15.51 10.32 11.72
C ASN A 66 15.84 11.46 10.76
N ASP A 67 16.85 11.24 9.91
CA ASP A 67 17.35 12.13 8.86
C ASP A 67 16.34 12.27 7.71
N VAL A 68 15.76 11.15 7.26
CA VAL A 68 14.79 11.13 6.14
C VAL A 68 13.34 11.07 6.59
N LYS A 69 13.08 10.94 7.91
CA LYS A 69 11.76 10.81 8.54
C LYS A 69 10.90 9.67 7.94
N LYS A 70 11.53 8.51 7.73
CA LYS A 70 10.92 7.33 7.10
C LYS A 70 11.29 6.05 7.85
N TYR A 71 10.44 5.04 7.73
CA TYR A 71 10.79 3.68 8.13
C TYR A 71 11.40 2.95 6.93
N GLY A 72 12.51 2.23 7.13
CA GLY A 72 13.09 1.44 6.04
C GLY A 72 12.26 0.19 5.72
N LYS A 73 12.51 -0.39 4.55
CA LYS A 73 11.68 -1.43 3.88
C LYS A 73 10.30 -0.97 3.39
N ILE A 74 9.95 0.30 3.60
CA ILE A 74 8.81 0.93 2.95
C ILE A 74 9.35 1.85 1.86
N GLU A 75 8.90 1.61 0.63
CA GLU A 75 9.11 2.55 -0.46
C GLU A 75 7.97 3.58 -0.44
N TYR A 76 8.33 4.86 -0.44
CA TYR A 76 7.37 5.96 -0.31
C TYR A 76 7.19 6.71 -1.64
N MET A 77 6.07 6.51 -2.32
CA MET A 77 5.77 7.12 -3.61
C MET A 77 5.41 8.60 -3.46
N LYS A 78 6.23 9.50 -3.98
CA LYS A 78 6.03 10.95 -3.78
C LYS A 78 4.98 11.52 -4.74
N GLY A 79 3.85 11.95 -4.20
CA GLY A 79 2.93 12.88 -4.86
C GLY A 79 3.41 14.33 -4.74
N LEU A 80 3.32 15.10 -5.82
CA LEU A 80 3.74 16.50 -5.87
C LEU A 80 2.58 17.41 -6.30
N PRO A 81 2.47 18.66 -5.80
CA PRO A 81 1.42 19.57 -6.27
C PRO A 81 1.41 19.75 -7.79
N GLU A 82 2.59 19.74 -8.42
CA GLU A 82 2.77 19.93 -9.87
C GLU A 82 2.18 18.78 -10.70
N ASN A 83 2.01 17.60 -10.13
CA ASN A 83 1.45 16.42 -10.80
C ASN A 83 0.10 15.97 -10.22
N ASN A 84 -0.61 16.90 -9.56
CA ASN A 84 -1.87 16.64 -8.86
C ASN A 84 -1.75 15.48 -7.85
N PHE A 85 -0.60 15.43 -7.18
CA PHE A 85 -0.24 14.42 -6.18
C PHE A 85 -0.20 12.97 -6.68
N PHE A 86 -0.22 12.72 -7.99
CA PHE A 86 -0.07 11.38 -8.54
C PHE A 86 1.42 11.01 -8.66
N PRO A 87 1.87 9.83 -8.21
CA PRO A 87 3.30 9.52 -8.17
C PRO A 87 3.90 9.31 -9.56
N ASN A 88 5.18 9.68 -9.71
CA ASN A 88 5.96 9.32 -10.89
C ASN A 88 6.38 7.85 -10.80
N LEU A 89 5.57 6.95 -11.38
CA LEU A 89 5.76 5.50 -11.35
C LEU A 89 7.13 5.05 -11.90
N SER A 90 7.74 5.80 -12.82
CA SER A 90 9.07 5.48 -13.37
C SER A 90 10.20 5.56 -12.34
N SER A 91 9.97 6.25 -11.23
CA SER A 91 10.93 6.45 -10.14
C SER A 91 10.64 5.60 -8.90
N VAL A 92 9.55 4.82 -8.93
CA VAL A 92 9.10 4.00 -7.80
C VAL A 92 9.84 2.67 -7.85
N CYS A 93 10.47 2.29 -6.74
CA CYS A 93 11.03 0.95 -6.61
C CYS A 93 9.93 -0.11 -6.60
N GLN A 94 10.21 -1.28 -7.15
CA GLN A 94 9.28 -2.41 -7.11
C GLN A 94 8.95 -2.80 -5.66
N ALA A 95 7.67 -3.11 -5.39
CA ALA A 95 7.28 -3.89 -4.22
C ALA A 95 6.08 -4.77 -4.51
N ASP A 96 5.80 -5.64 -3.54
CA ASP A 96 4.77 -6.66 -3.66
C ASP A 96 3.36 -6.11 -3.47
N ILE A 97 3.17 -5.12 -2.59
CA ILE A 97 1.86 -4.52 -2.29
C ILE A 97 1.92 -3.00 -2.42
N ILE A 98 1.02 -2.42 -3.20
CA ILE A 98 0.87 -0.97 -3.41
C ILE A 98 -0.42 -0.51 -2.71
N PHE A 99 -0.29 0.23 -1.62
CA PHE A 99 -1.44 0.97 -1.05
C PHE A 99 -1.68 2.24 -1.84
N PHE A 100 -2.91 2.41 -2.32
CA PHE A 100 -3.32 3.55 -3.14
C PHE A 100 -4.72 4.01 -2.74
N CYS A 101 -4.90 5.29 -2.45
CA CYS A 101 -6.19 5.82 -1.97
C CYS A 101 -6.65 6.98 -2.82
N LEU A 102 -7.90 6.92 -3.29
CA LEU A 102 -8.55 8.01 -4.00
C LEU A 102 -10.04 8.11 -3.61
N PRO A 103 -10.56 9.30 -3.27
CA PRO A 103 -9.82 10.57 -3.13
C PRO A 103 -8.77 10.50 -2.01
N ASN A 104 -7.53 10.88 -2.31
CA ASN A 104 -6.41 10.69 -1.40
C ASN A 104 -6.61 11.51 -0.13
N ASN A 105 -6.51 10.90 1.04
CA ASN A 105 -6.40 11.61 2.32
C ASN A 105 -4.92 11.80 2.68
N PRO A 106 -4.41 13.05 2.85
CA PRO A 106 -5.13 14.29 3.12
C PRO A 106 -5.26 15.24 1.93
N THR A 107 -4.72 14.90 0.75
CA THR A 107 -4.62 15.86 -0.36
C THR A 107 -5.95 16.17 -1.04
N GLY A 108 -6.96 15.32 -0.86
CA GLY A 108 -8.24 15.33 -1.59
C GLY A 108 -8.10 15.01 -3.07
N SER A 109 -6.90 14.65 -3.55
CA SER A 109 -6.64 14.48 -4.97
C SER A 109 -7.29 13.21 -5.52
N THR A 110 -7.72 13.28 -6.77
CA THR A 110 -8.26 12.15 -7.52
C THR A 110 -7.40 11.88 -8.74
N ALA A 111 -7.17 10.60 -9.05
CA ALA A 111 -6.48 10.22 -10.27
C ALA A 111 -7.46 10.16 -11.44
N THR A 112 -6.97 10.53 -12.61
CA THR A 112 -7.68 10.32 -13.87
C THR A 112 -7.71 8.84 -14.23
N ARG A 113 -8.64 8.44 -15.11
CA ARG A 113 -8.68 7.08 -15.67
C ARG A 113 -7.33 6.66 -16.29
N LYS A 114 -6.67 7.57 -17.01
CA LYS A 114 -5.36 7.30 -17.64
C LYS A 114 -4.28 7.01 -16.60
N GLN A 115 -4.27 7.74 -15.50
CA GLN A 115 -3.36 7.50 -14.38
C GLN A 115 -3.64 6.16 -13.70
N MET A 116 -4.91 5.78 -13.53
CA MET A 116 -5.27 4.45 -13.02
C MET A 116 -4.87 3.32 -13.97
N GLU A 117 -5.01 3.51 -15.29
CA GLU A 117 -4.53 2.56 -16.29
C GLU A 117 -3.01 2.38 -16.20
N GLN A 118 -2.26 3.47 -15.98
CA GLN A 118 -0.81 3.43 -15.75
C GLN A 118 -0.45 2.68 -14.47
N LEU A 119 -1.14 2.93 -13.36
CA LEU A 119 -0.92 2.24 -12.10
C LEU A 119 -1.19 0.73 -12.22
N VAL A 120 -2.28 0.35 -12.89
CA VAL A 120 -2.63 -1.05 -13.14
C VAL A 120 -1.60 -1.73 -14.03
N SER A 121 -1.09 -1.04 -15.07
CA SER A 121 -0.01 -1.59 -15.89
C SER A 121 1.25 -1.80 -15.07
N PHE A 122 1.67 -0.78 -14.30
CA PHE A 122 2.83 -0.85 -13.43
C PHE A 122 2.75 -2.02 -12.44
N ALA A 123 1.60 -2.21 -11.79
CA ALA A 123 1.39 -3.32 -10.87
C ALA A 123 1.46 -4.67 -11.59
N LYS A 124 0.85 -4.81 -12.78
CA LYS A 124 0.91 -6.05 -13.56
C LYS A 124 2.33 -6.40 -13.99
N ASP A 125 3.09 -5.41 -14.48
CA ASP A 125 4.46 -5.59 -14.96
C ASP A 125 5.39 -5.99 -13.81
N ASN A 126 5.13 -5.47 -12.60
CA ASN A 126 5.88 -5.77 -11.39
C ASN A 126 5.37 -6.99 -10.61
N GLY A 127 4.23 -7.55 -11.00
CA GLY A 127 3.52 -8.57 -10.23
C GLY A 127 2.95 -8.06 -8.90
N SER A 128 2.84 -6.77 -8.69
CA SER A 128 2.34 -6.18 -7.45
C SER A 128 0.82 -6.33 -7.29
N ILE A 129 0.35 -6.37 -6.05
CA ILE A 129 -1.07 -6.25 -5.68
C ILE A 129 -1.37 -4.80 -5.33
N ILE A 130 -2.46 -4.24 -5.86
CA ILE A 130 -2.94 -2.92 -5.45
C ILE A 130 -4.02 -3.09 -4.39
N VAL A 131 -3.82 -2.43 -3.25
CA VAL A 131 -4.83 -2.27 -2.20
C VAL A 131 -5.40 -0.88 -2.39
N TYR A 132 -6.58 -0.83 -2.99
CA TYR A 132 -7.24 0.41 -3.36
C TYR A 132 -8.26 0.81 -2.29
N ASP A 133 -7.99 1.90 -1.60
CA ASP A 133 -8.90 2.53 -0.65
C ASP A 133 -9.78 3.56 -1.39
N CYS A 134 -11.10 3.41 -1.22
CA CYS A 134 -12.13 4.19 -1.89
C CYS A 134 -13.23 4.68 -0.92
N ALA A 135 -12.83 5.01 0.32
CA ALA A 135 -13.70 5.55 1.36
C ALA A 135 -14.50 6.81 0.97
#